data_AF-A0AAU0Y5B1-F1
#
_entry.id   AF-A0AAU0Y5B1-F1
#
_cell.length_a   1.000
_cell.length_b   1.000
_cell.length_c   1.000
_cell.angle_alpha   90.00
_cell.angle_beta   90.00
_cell.angle_gamma   90.00
#
_symmetry.space_group_name_H-M   'P 1'
#
loop_
_entity.id
_entity.type
_entity.pdbx_description
1 polymer ?
#
loop_
_entity_poly.entity_id
_entity_poly.type
_entity_poly.pdbx_seq_one_letter_code
_entity_poly.pdbx_strand_id
1 'polypeptide(L)'
;MPDLVGERFDDASSSLGELGLARAVPFHAHTGKQLDGEARDLAAWQVCRQQPDSGTEVSRWTRVSLWLIGPGDPCTAPRRSPKPKPKPKPKPKPKADPEPSYGTSGSGTTGGSTGGGSTGGSSSTGRGTTGGGSSGSSGGGSSQEGARFGQSCSPVGATATTVDGRPAKCCMGKDGLARWGYYSG
;
A
#
# COMPACT_ATOMS: atom_id res chain seq x y z
N MET A 1 -10.21 -19.29 16.06
CA MET A 1 -9.75 -18.09 16.80
C MET A 1 -10.90 -17.63 17.68
N PRO A 2 -10.74 -17.56 19.02
CA PRO A 2 -11.77 -17.04 19.92
C PRO A 2 -12.04 -15.55 19.69
N ASP A 3 -13.19 -15.06 20.16
CA ASP A 3 -13.47 -13.63 20.26
C ASP A 3 -12.92 -13.13 21.60
N LEU A 4 -11.95 -12.23 21.55
CA LEU A 4 -11.20 -11.70 22.69
C LEU A 4 -11.46 -10.19 22.85
N VAL A 5 -12.25 -9.57 21.97
CA VAL A 5 -12.49 -8.13 22.02
C VAL A 5 -13.32 -7.80 23.25
N GLY A 6 -12.83 -6.88 24.06
CA GLY A 6 -13.42 -6.49 25.34
C GLY A 6 -12.86 -7.26 26.54
N GLU A 7 -12.09 -8.33 26.34
CA GLU A 7 -11.42 -9.04 27.43
C GLU A 7 -10.16 -8.31 27.89
N ARG A 8 -9.67 -8.68 29.09
CA ARG A 8 -8.35 -8.24 29.55
C ARG A 8 -7.26 -9.03 28.86
N PHE A 9 -6.09 -8.42 28.70
CA PHE A 9 -4.95 -9.06 28.03
C PHE A 9 -4.48 -10.34 28.73
N ASP A 10 -4.56 -10.38 30.06
CA ASP A 10 -4.35 -11.58 30.88
C ASP A 10 -5.27 -12.73 30.43
N ASP A 11 -6.59 -12.51 30.58
CA ASP A 11 -7.62 -13.50 30.27
C ASP A 11 -7.53 -13.98 28.81
N ALA A 12 -7.31 -13.02 27.90
CA ALA A 12 -7.13 -13.30 26.49
C ALA A 12 -5.87 -14.12 26.20
N SER A 13 -4.76 -13.83 26.88
CA SER A 13 -3.51 -14.59 26.73
C SER A 13 -3.63 -16.00 27.28
N SER A 14 -4.34 -16.16 28.41
CA SER A 14 -4.63 -17.48 28.99
C SER A 14 -5.47 -18.32 28.03
N SER A 15 -6.56 -17.74 27.51
CA SER A 15 -7.44 -18.39 26.53
C SER A 15 -6.70 -18.83 25.26
N LEU A 16 -5.76 -18.01 24.77
CA LEU A 16 -4.91 -18.38 23.64
C LEU A 16 -3.93 -19.51 24.00
N GLY A 17 -3.38 -19.51 25.22
CA GLY A 17 -2.51 -20.55 25.73
C GLY A 17 -3.18 -21.92 25.83
N GLU A 18 -4.44 -21.96 26.30
CA GLU A 18 -5.24 -23.19 26.39
C GLU A 18 -5.50 -23.83 25.02
N LEU A 19 -5.61 -23.01 23.97
CA LEU A 19 -5.76 -23.45 22.59
C LEU A 19 -4.43 -23.87 21.95
N GLY A 20 -3.31 -23.74 22.67
CA GLY A 20 -1.97 -24.02 22.17
C GLY A 20 -1.54 -23.07 21.06
N LEU A 21 -2.05 -21.84 21.06
CA LEU A 21 -1.65 -20.80 20.11
C LEU A 21 -0.34 -20.12 20.57
N ALA A 22 0.41 -19.61 19.61
CA ALA A 22 1.61 -18.83 19.91
C ALA A 22 1.26 -17.58 20.75
N ARG A 23 2.20 -17.18 21.62
CA ARG A 23 2.03 -16.00 22.49
C ARG A 23 1.56 -14.78 21.71
N ALA A 24 0.58 -14.08 22.26
CA ALA A 24 0.07 -12.86 21.68
C ALA A 24 1.14 -11.77 21.64
N VAL A 25 1.11 -10.98 20.56
CA VAL A 25 1.94 -9.79 20.39
C VAL A 25 1.09 -8.57 20.72
N PRO A 26 1.36 -7.86 21.82
CA PRO A 26 0.56 -6.71 22.22
C PRO A 26 0.96 -5.45 21.44
N PHE A 27 -0.04 -4.69 21.03
CA PHE A 27 0.08 -3.40 20.36
C PHE A 27 -0.79 -2.38 21.06
N HIS A 28 -0.44 -1.11 21.03
CA HIS A 28 -1.29 -0.05 21.54
C HIS A 28 -2.42 0.24 20.54
N ALA A 29 -3.68 0.27 21.00
CA ALA A 29 -4.86 0.40 20.15
C ALA A 29 -4.90 1.68 19.31
N HIS A 30 -4.57 2.84 19.91
CA HIS A 30 -4.56 4.11 19.17
C HIS A 30 -3.30 4.37 18.34
N THR A 31 -2.11 4.00 18.83
CA THR A 31 -0.85 4.34 18.15
C THR A 31 -0.35 3.24 17.21
N GLY A 32 -0.84 2.01 17.36
CA GLY A 32 -0.37 0.84 16.63
C GLY A 32 1.07 0.43 16.97
N LYS A 33 1.71 1.05 17.96
CA LYS A 33 3.06 0.71 18.40
C LYS A 33 3.02 -0.61 19.17
N GLN A 34 3.99 -1.48 18.92
CA GLN A 34 4.16 -2.69 19.71
C GLN A 34 4.46 -2.31 21.16
N LEU A 35 3.76 -2.95 22.09
CA LEU A 35 3.96 -2.81 23.52
C LEU A 35 4.96 -3.87 24.00
N ASP A 36 5.72 -3.56 25.04
CA ASP A 36 6.58 -4.55 25.69
C ASP A 36 5.71 -5.49 26.52
N GLY A 37 5.64 -6.76 26.13
CA GLY A 37 4.76 -7.76 26.74
C GLY A 37 5.05 -8.09 28.21
N GLU A 38 6.16 -7.58 28.77
CA GLU A 38 6.54 -7.75 30.18
C GLU A 38 6.19 -6.52 31.04
N ALA A 39 5.58 -5.47 30.46
CA ALA A 39 5.16 -4.31 31.22
C ALA A 39 4.02 -4.70 32.20
N ARG A 40 4.27 -4.47 33.49
CA ARG A 40 3.42 -4.92 34.61
C ARG A 40 1.94 -4.54 34.50
N ASP A 41 1.65 -3.44 33.82
CA ASP A 41 0.29 -2.92 33.74
C ASP A 41 -0.53 -3.53 32.59
N LEU A 42 0.11 -4.22 31.63
CA LEU A 42 -0.58 -4.73 30.44
C LEU A 42 -1.64 -5.77 30.77
N ALA A 43 -1.48 -6.54 31.84
CA ALA A 43 -2.44 -7.56 32.25
C ALA A 43 -3.86 -6.98 32.43
N ALA A 44 -3.96 -5.73 32.91
CA ALA A 44 -5.23 -5.05 33.13
C ALA A 44 -5.79 -4.33 31.88
N TRP A 45 -5.02 -4.27 30.79
CA TRP A 45 -5.44 -3.55 29.58
C TRP A 45 -6.48 -4.35 28.81
N GLN A 46 -7.41 -3.63 28.19
CA GLN A 46 -8.51 -4.24 27.45
C GLN A 46 -8.15 -4.43 25.97
N VAL A 47 -8.56 -5.55 25.38
CA VAL A 47 -8.40 -5.82 23.95
C VAL A 47 -9.46 -5.05 23.16
N CYS A 48 -9.03 -4.15 22.29
CA CYS A 48 -9.91 -3.39 21.39
C CYS A 48 -10.04 -3.99 20.00
N ARG A 49 -9.02 -4.74 19.59
CA ARG A 49 -8.97 -5.43 18.30
C ARG A 49 -8.03 -6.61 18.43
N GLN A 50 -8.36 -7.68 17.72
CA GLN A 50 -7.50 -8.83 17.53
C GLN A 50 -7.19 -9.03 16.05
N GLN A 51 -6.10 -9.72 15.76
CA GLN A 51 -5.80 -10.29 14.46
C GLN A 51 -5.08 -11.62 14.67
N PRO A 52 -5.55 -12.74 14.11
CA PRO A 52 -6.70 -12.88 13.21
C PRO A 52 -8.07 -12.56 13.85
N ASP A 53 -9.06 -12.26 13.01
CA ASP A 53 -10.41 -11.94 13.44
C ASP A 53 -11.09 -13.14 14.13
N SER A 54 -12.07 -12.88 14.98
CA SER A 54 -12.87 -13.91 15.66
C SER A 54 -13.46 -14.91 14.66
N GLY A 55 -13.47 -16.20 15.02
CA GLY A 55 -13.99 -17.26 14.14
C GLY A 55 -13.05 -17.65 13.00
N THR A 56 -11.94 -16.94 12.78
CA THR A 56 -10.95 -17.33 11.78
C THR A 56 -10.28 -18.64 12.18
N GLU A 57 -10.18 -19.59 11.25
CA GLU A 57 -9.40 -20.80 11.44
C GLU A 57 -7.91 -20.47 11.43
N VAL A 58 -7.18 -20.94 12.45
CA VAL A 58 -5.78 -20.60 12.66
C VAL A 58 -4.98 -21.84 13.03
N SER A 59 -3.73 -21.89 12.59
CA SER A 59 -2.79 -22.92 13.02
C SER A 59 -2.29 -22.63 14.44
N ARG A 60 -1.83 -23.67 15.17
CA ARG A 60 -1.24 -23.53 16.51
C ARG A 60 -0.04 -22.58 16.57
N TRP A 61 0.68 -22.40 15.45
CA TRP A 61 1.85 -21.52 15.37
C TRP A 61 1.51 -20.10 14.93
N THR A 62 0.24 -19.80 14.68
CA THR A 62 -0.20 -18.48 14.25
C THR A 62 0.05 -17.46 15.36
N ARG A 63 0.79 -16.39 15.02
CA ARG A 63 0.98 -15.26 15.93
C ARG A 63 -0.30 -14.42 15.97
N VAL A 64 -0.86 -14.26 17.16
CA VAL A 64 -2.00 -13.39 17.40
C VAL A 64 -1.49 -12.00 17.75
N SER A 65 -1.99 -10.98 17.08
CA SER A 65 -1.75 -9.57 17.42
C SER A 65 -2.95 -9.03 18.16
N LEU A 66 -2.74 -8.45 19.35
CA LEU A 66 -3.80 -7.87 20.16
C LEU A 66 -3.53 -6.37 20.32
N TRP A 67 -4.52 -5.55 19.99
CA TRP A 67 -4.47 -4.10 20.18
C TRP A 67 -5.15 -3.75 21.49
N LEU A 68 -4.36 -3.25 22.43
CA LEU A 68 -4.72 -3.04 23.81
C LEU A 68 -4.91 -1.56 24.10
N ILE A 69 -5.83 -1.26 25.01
CA ILE A 69 -6.01 0.08 25.56
C ILE A 69 -5.92 0.04 27.08
N GLY A 70 -5.31 1.08 27.65
CA GLY A 70 -5.22 1.24 29.09
C GLY A 70 -6.59 1.47 29.74
N PRO A 71 -6.71 1.21 31.05
CA PRO A 71 -7.95 1.46 31.78
C PRO A 71 -8.34 2.94 31.71
N GLY A 72 -9.62 3.21 31.44
CA GLY A 72 -10.17 4.57 31.37
C GLY A 72 -10.18 5.18 29.96
N ASP A 73 -9.42 4.61 29.02
CA ASP A 73 -9.45 5.03 27.62
C ASP A 73 -10.40 4.14 26.81
N PRO A 74 -11.29 4.71 25.98
CA PRO A 74 -12.21 3.92 25.19
C PRO A 74 -11.51 3.30 23.98
N CYS A 75 -11.93 2.07 23.59
CA CYS A 75 -11.48 1.39 22.38
C CYS A 75 -11.82 2.09 21.05
N THR A 76 -12.30 3.33 21.09
CA THR A 76 -12.65 4.12 19.91
C THR A 76 -11.47 4.15 18.95
N ALA A 77 -11.69 3.72 17.70
CA ALA A 77 -10.66 3.76 16.69
C ALA A 77 -10.05 5.17 16.60
N PRO A 78 -8.72 5.32 16.50
CA PRO A 78 -8.13 6.63 16.28
C PRO A 78 -8.81 7.26 15.07
N ARG A 79 -9.25 8.52 15.22
CA ARG A 79 -9.89 9.32 14.18
C ARG A 79 -9.10 9.09 12.89
N ARG A 80 -9.75 8.53 11.87
CA ARG A 80 -9.13 8.23 10.56
C ARG A 80 -8.20 9.39 10.20
N SER A 81 -6.91 9.12 10.01
CA SER A 81 -6.00 10.13 9.48
C SER A 81 -6.67 10.77 8.26
N PRO A 82 -6.71 12.11 8.16
CA PRO A 82 -7.41 12.78 7.07
C PRO A 82 -6.94 12.19 5.75
N LYS A 83 -7.88 11.74 4.91
CA LYS A 83 -7.59 11.23 3.57
C LYS A 83 -6.62 12.22 2.89
N PRO A 84 -5.51 11.75 2.28
CA PRO A 84 -4.62 12.64 1.56
C PRO A 84 -5.42 13.47 0.56
N LYS A 85 -5.25 14.80 0.62
CA LYS A 85 -5.92 15.73 -0.31
C LYS A 85 -5.65 15.27 -1.76
N PRO A 86 -6.65 15.30 -2.65
CA PRO A 86 -6.46 15.01 -4.06
C PRO A 86 -5.29 15.84 -4.60
N LYS A 87 -4.36 15.22 -5.33
CA LYS A 87 -3.30 15.95 -6.03
C LYS A 87 -3.95 17.00 -6.96
N PRO A 88 -3.42 18.24 -7.02
CA PRO A 88 -3.89 19.25 -7.97
C PRO A 88 -3.87 18.69 -9.40
N LYS A 89 -4.94 18.94 -10.17
CA LYS A 89 -4.97 18.57 -11.60
C LYS A 89 -3.77 19.19 -12.33
N PRO A 90 -3.13 18.46 -13.26
CA PRO A 90 -2.08 19.02 -14.10
C PRO A 90 -2.60 20.26 -14.85
N LYS A 91 -1.79 21.33 -14.89
CA LYS A 91 -2.10 22.52 -15.71
C LYS A 91 -2.22 22.12 -17.19
N PRO A 92 -3.15 22.70 -17.95
CA PRO A 92 -3.23 22.49 -19.40
C PRO A 92 -1.90 22.83 -20.08
N LYS A 93 -1.45 21.96 -20.99
CA LYS A 93 -0.29 22.25 -21.84
C LYS A 93 -0.56 23.52 -22.65
N PRO A 94 0.41 24.45 -22.77
CA PRO A 94 0.32 25.58 -23.69
C PRO A 94 0.07 25.08 -25.12
N LYS A 95 -0.82 25.74 -25.85
CA LYS A 95 -1.00 25.50 -27.29
C LYS A 95 0.29 25.90 -28.00
N ALA A 96 0.67 25.12 -29.02
CA ALA A 96 1.80 25.43 -29.88
C ALA A 96 1.58 26.81 -30.55
N ASP A 97 2.65 27.59 -30.62
CA ASP A 97 2.69 28.84 -31.37
C ASP A 97 2.39 28.60 -32.86
N PRO A 98 1.73 29.55 -33.55
CA PRO A 98 1.55 29.50 -35.00
C PRO A 98 2.91 29.47 -35.73
N GLU A 99 3.05 28.61 -36.72
CA GLU A 99 4.24 28.57 -37.57
C GLU A 99 4.46 29.89 -38.34
N PRO A 100 5.72 30.34 -38.53
CA PRO A 100 6.02 31.54 -39.30
C PRO A 100 5.62 31.38 -40.77
N SER A 101 4.71 32.23 -41.22
CA SER A 101 4.35 32.40 -42.63
C SER A 101 5.53 33.00 -43.41
N TYR A 102 6.35 32.14 -44.04
CA TYR A 102 7.24 32.57 -45.11
C TYR A 102 6.41 32.79 -46.39
N GLY A 103 6.21 34.06 -46.74
CA GLY A 103 5.61 34.45 -48.01
C GLY A 103 6.43 33.90 -49.17
N THR A 104 5.74 33.30 -50.14
CA THR A 104 6.25 33.22 -51.50
C THR A 104 5.07 33.47 -52.44
N SER A 105 5.23 34.59 -53.14
CA SER A 105 4.50 35.11 -54.29
C SER A 105 3.68 34.08 -55.07
N GLY A 106 2.41 34.42 -55.27
CA GLY A 106 1.54 33.71 -56.19
C GLY A 106 2.01 33.83 -57.64
N SER A 107 1.86 32.74 -58.37
CA SER A 107 1.52 32.75 -59.79
C SER A 107 1.00 31.35 -60.19
N GLY A 108 -0.17 31.30 -60.80
CA GLY A 108 -0.49 30.27 -61.79
C GLY A 108 -1.29 29.03 -61.37
N THR A 109 -2.59 29.08 -61.66
CA THR A 109 -3.34 28.14 -62.53
C THR A 109 -3.57 26.66 -62.14
N THR A 110 -4.86 26.36 -61.98
CA THR A 110 -5.63 25.17 -62.45
C THR A 110 -5.19 23.75 -62.11
N GLY A 111 -6.08 23.07 -61.39
CA GLY A 111 -6.75 21.88 -61.93
C GLY A 111 -6.30 20.52 -61.39
N GLY A 112 -7.30 19.64 -61.21
CA GLY A 112 -7.11 18.20 -61.47
C GLY A 112 -7.01 17.29 -60.25
N SER A 113 -8.11 16.57 -60.01
CA SER A 113 -8.27 15.43 -59.13
C SER A 113 -7.30 14.27 -59.37
N THR A 114 -7.15 13.42 -58.35
CA THR A 114 -6.95 11.93 -58.31
C THR A 114 -6.07 11.61 -57.10
N GLY A 115 -6.25 10.57 -56.29
CA GLY A 115 -7.11 9.40 -56.31
C GLY A 115 -6.51 8.40 -55.31
N GLY A 116 -7.35 7.53 -54.73
CA GLY A 116 -6.95 6.32 -54.00
C GLY A 116 -6.47 6.54 -52.56
N GLY A 117 -6.81 5.72 -51.58
CA GLY A 117 -7.49 4.43 -51.59
C GLY A 117 -7.46 3.88 -50.17
N SER A 118 -8.56 3.24 -49.81
CA SER A 118 -8.97 2.74 -48.49
C SER A 118 -8.07 1.66 -47.87
N THR A 119 -8.21 1.46 -46.55
CA THR A 119 -8.39 0.19 -45.80
C THR A 119 -7.87 0.39 -44.36
N GLY A 120 -8.48 -0.04 -43.26
CA GLY A 120 -9.76 -0.68 -42.96
C GLY A 120 -10.23 -0.12 -41.60
N GLY A 121 -11.51 -0.05 -41.30
CA GLY A 121 -12.33 -1.20 -40.95
C GLY A 121 -12.40 -1.29 -39.42
N SER A 122 -13.40 -0.64 -38.81
CA SER A 122 -14.56 -1.31 -38.17
C SER A 122 -14.27 -1.78 -36.74
N SER A 123 -15.15 -1.80 -35.75
CA SER A 123 -16.37 -1.10 -35.37
C SER A 123 -16.91 -1.87 -34.16
N SER A 124 -17.42 -1.16 -33.16
CA SER A 124 -18.58 -1.53 -32.33
C SER A 124 -18.46 -2.53 -31.17
N THR A 125 -19.37 -2.29 -30.22
CA THR A 125 -19.82 -3.07 -29.05
C THR A 125 -18.86 -3.09 -27.86
N GLY A 126 -19.20 -2.65 -26.64
CA GLY A 126 -20.51 -2.46 -26.01
C GLY A 126 -20.62 -3.44 -24.84
N ARG A 127 -20.62 -2.93 -23.59
CA ARG A 127 -21.32 -3.44 -22.39
C ARG A 127 -20.63 -2.97 -21.13
N GLY A 128 -21.42 -2.40 -20.22
CA GLY A 128 -21.03 -2.25 -18.82
C GLY A 128 -21.08 -3.58 -18.07
N THR A 129 -20.39 -3.64 -16.93
CA THR A 129 -20.94 -3.97 -15.60
C THR A 129 -19.80 -4.04 -14.57
N THR A 130 -20.21 -3.82 -13.33
CA THR A 130 -19.52 -3.96 -12.04
C THR A 130 -18.69 -5.23 -11.83
N GLY A 131 -17.58 -5.11 -11.09
CA GLY A 131 -16.84 -6.18 -10.40
C GLY A 131 -15.73 -5.52 -9.55
N GLY A 132 -15.67 -5.67 -8.23
CA GLY A 132 -15.07 -6.82 -7.53
C GLY A 132 -13.54 -6.69 -7.63
N GLY A 133 -12.77 -6.36 -6.59
CA GLY A 133 -12.63 -7.09 -5.33
C GLY A 133 -11.36 -7.96 -5.39
N SER A 134 -10.63 -8.03 -4.26
CA SER A 134 -9.63 -9.08 -3.90
C SER A 134 -8.21 -8.92 -4.51
N SER A 135 -7.15 -8.71 -3.72
CA SER A 135 -6.42 -9.59 -2.76
C SER A 135 -5.29 -10.41 -3.39
N GLY A 136 -4.26 -10.73 -2.58
CA GLY A 136 -3.17 -11.65 -2.90
C GLY A 136 -1.87 -10.92 -3.30
N SER A 137 -0.86 -10.78 -2.44
CA SER A 137 0.04 -11.82 -1.91
C SER A 137 0.65 -12.73 -2.98
N SER A 138 1.97 -12.90 -2.84
CA SER A 138 2.80 -14.05 -3.25
C SER A 138 3.68 -13.86 -4.50
N GLY A 139 4.97 -14.11 -4.31
CA GLY A 139 5.98 -14.27 -5.35
C GLY A 139 7.23 -13.48 -4.96
N GLY A 140 8.18 -14.01 -4.18
CA GLY A 140 8.83 -15.30 -4.37
C GLY A 140 10.26 -15.01 -4.82
N GLY A 141 11.19 -14.98 -3.86
CA GLY A 141 12.59 -14.72 -4.10
C GLY A 141 13.37 -14.98 -2.83
N SER A 142 14.01 -16.13 -2.81
CA SER A 142 14.94 -16.67 -1.81
C SER A 142 15.85 -15.63 -1.15
N SER A 143 16.24 -15.96 0.08
CA SER A 143 17.33 -15.41 0.88
C SER A 143 16.94 -14.32 1.86
N GLN A 144 17.20 -14.61 3.13
CA GLN A 144 17.19 -13.69 4.27
C GLN A 144 18.26 -12.60 4.07
N GLU A 145 18.02 -11.67 3.15
CA GLU A 145 18.92 -10.54 2.93
C GLU A 145 18.06 -9.28 2.93
N GLY A 146 18.03 -8.60 4.07
CA GLY A 146 17.38 -7.29 4.20
C GLY A 146 17.82 -6.33 3.09
N ALA A 147 17.00 -5.32 2.81
CA ALA A 147 17.28 -4.35 1.76
C ALA A 147 18.72 -3.82 1.88
N ARG A 148 19.52 -3.89 0.81
CA ARG A 148 20.86 -3.30 0.80
C ARG A 148 20.85 -2.09 -0.13
N PHE A 149 21.48 -1.00 0.28
CA PHE A 149 21.60 0.17 -0.58
C PHE A 149 22.21 -0.19 -1.94
N GLY A 150 21.65 0.36 -3.01
CA GLY A 150 22.06 0.09 -4.39
C GLY A 150 21.51 -1.20 -5.01
N GLN A 151 20.92 -2.11 -4.22
CA GLN A 151 20.23 -3.29 -4.75
C GLN A 151 18.94 -2.90 -5.46
N SER A 152 18.56 -3.69 -6.47
CA SER A 152 17.31 -3.50 -7.19
C SER A 152 16.11 -3.67 -6.25
N CYS A 153 15.06 -2.92 -6.52
CA CYS A 153 13.85 -2.93 -5.71
C CYS A 153 12.61 -2.74 -6.59
N SER A 154 11.49 -3.27 -6.15
CA SER A 154 10.19 -3.09 -6.81
C SER A 154 9.08 -3.27 -5.77
N PRO A 155 8.01 -2.43 -5.79
CA PRO A 155 7.81 -1.28 -6.68
C PRO A 155 8.58 -0.02 -6.23
N VAL A 156 8.76 0.94 -7.14
CA VAL A 156 9.27 2.28 -6.79
C VAL A 156 8.38 2.92 -5.74
N GLY A 157 9.00 3.46 -4.69
CA GLY A 157 8.31 4.00 -3.52
C GLY A 157 8.13 3.01 -2.37
N ALA A 158 8.47 1.72 -2.55
CA ALA A 158 8.56 0.78 -1.45
C ALA A 158 9.54 1.26 -0.37
N THR A 159 9.25 0.95 0.89
CA THR A 159 10.10 1.22 2.04
C THR A 159 10.50 -0.08 2.69
N ALA A 160 11.77 -0.20 3.08
CA ALA A 160 12.28 -1.34 3.81
C ALA A 160 13.31 -0.89 4.85
N THR A 161 13.56 -1.75 5.82
CA THR A 161 14.67 -1.59 6.75
C THR A 161 15.85 -2.39 6.20
N THR A 162 17.01 -1.75 6.12
CA THR A 162 18.23 -2.42 5.67
C THR A 162 18.75 -3.39 6.72
N VAL A 163 19.72 -4.24 6.32
CA VAL A 163 20.38 -5.17 7.26
C VAL A 163 21.04 -4.46 8.45
N ASP A 164 21.44 -3.21 8.28
CA ASP A 164 22.03 -2.33 9.31
C ASP A 164 20.98 -1.49 10.07
N GLY A 165 19.68 -1.78 9.91
CA GLY A 165 18.60 -1.12 10.66
C GLY A 165 18.22 0.26 10.16
N ARG A 166 18.77 0.72 9.03
CA ARG A 166 18.48 2.05 8.47
C ARG A 166 17.24 2.01 7.59
N PRO A 167 16.42 3.09 7.58
CA PRO A 167 15.32 3.19 6.65
C PRO A 167 15.86 3.39 5.22
N ALA A 168 15.40 2.55 4.30
CA ALA A 168 15.65 2.66 2.87
C ALA A 168 14.36 2.84 2.08
N LYS A 169 14.46 3.56 0.96
CA LYS A 169 13.38 3.76 0.01
C LYS A 169 13.79 3.28 -1.37
N CYS A 170 12.87 2.64 -2.06
CA CYS A 170 13.04 2.29 -3.45
C CYS A 170 12.88 3.53 -4.33
N CYS A 171 14.00 4.01 -4.88
CA CYS A 171 14.07 5.20 -5.71
C CYS A 171 14.43 4.82 -7.16
N MET A 172 13.87 5.56 -8.12
CA MET A 172 14.26 5.41 -9.52
C MET A 172 15.61 6.11 -9.75
N GLY A 173 16.60 5.35 -10.20
CA GLY A 173 17.88 5.91 -10.61
C GLY A 173 17.79 6.67 -11.95
N LYS A 174 18.82 7.45 -12.26
CA LYS A 174 18.94 8.15 -13.56
C LYS A 174 19.05 7.17 -14.75
N ASP A 175 19.47 5.94 -14.46
CA ASP A 175 19.57 4.79 -15.35
C ASP A 175 18.20 4.10 -15.61
N GLY A 176 17.11 4.57 -14.98
CA GLY A 176 15.79 3.95 -15.10
C GLY A 176 15.64 2.65 -14.31
N LEU A 177 16.62 2.31 -13.47
CA LEU A 177 16.57 1.15 -12.58
C LEU A 177 16.16 1.57 -11.18
N ALA A 178 15.17 0.87 -10.63
CA ALA A 178 14.71 1.08 -9.26
C ALA A 178 15.66 0.42 -8.27
N ARG A 179 16.23 1.20 -7.35
CA ARG A 179 17.19 0.74 -6.34
C ARG A 179 16.91 1.28 -4.94
N TRP A 180 17.32 0.54 -3.91
CA TRP A 180 17.25 1.00 -2.53
C TRP A 180 18.22 2.17 -2.30
N GLY A 181 17.69 3.31 -1.87
CA GLY A 181 18.45 4.52 -1.52
C GLY A 181 18.07 5.04 -0.13
N TYR A 182 18.78 6.07 0.32
CA TYR A 182 18.52 6.72 1.60
C TYR A 182 17.12 7.32 1.66
N TYR A 183 16.44 7.11 2.79
CA TYR A 183 15.21 7.82 3.13
C TYR A 183 15.58 9.23 3.64
N SER A 184 15.80 10.19 2.74
CA SER A 184 15.86 11.60 3.10
C SER A 184 14.43 12.14 3.21
N GLY A 185 13.85 12.01 4.41
CA GLY A 185 12.59 12.65 4.80
C GLY A 185 12.83 14.07 5.29
#